data_AF-A0A9D6S9B6-F1
#
_entry.id   AF-A0A9D6S9B6-F1
#
_cell.length_a   1.000
_cell.length_b   1.000
_cell.length_c   1.000
_cell.angle_alpha   90.00
_cell.angle_beta   90.00
_cell.angle_gamma   90.00
#
_symmetry.space_group_name_H-M   'P 1'
#
loop_
_entity.id
_entity.type
_entity.pdbx_description
1 polymer ?
#
loop_
_entity_poly.entity_id
_entity_poly.type
_entity_poly.pdbx_seq_one_letter_code
_entity_poly.pdbx_strand_id
1 'polypeptide(L)' 'GNIGKRYLAQDEIGTPWCVTVDYKTLEDDTVTVRDRDTTGQDRVKVATLDKYFTDKLNEA' A
#
# COMPACT_ATOMS: atom_id res chain seq x y z
N GLY A 1 13.03 9.26 11.91
CA GLY A 1 13.36 8.95 10.51
C GLY A 1 13.74 7.50 10.36
N ASN A 2 12.77 6.58 10.35
CA ASN A 2 12.95 5.24 9.81
C ASN A 2 11.56 4.74 9.37
N ILE A 3 11.41 4.36 8.11
CA ILE A 3 10.12 3.92 7.54
C ILE A 3 9.56 2.72 8.33
N GLY A 4 10.42 1.88 8.90
CA GLY A 4 10.02 0.77 9.78
C GLY A 4 9.20 1.19 11.00
N LYS A 5 9.43 2.37 11.58
CA LYS A 5 8.66 2.87 12.73
C LYS A 5 7.24 3.31 12.35
N ARG A 6 7.03 3.69 11.08
CA ARG A 6 5.71 4.03 10.54
C ARG A 6 4.91 2.78 10.16
N TYR A 7 5.58 1.74 9.66
CA TYR A 7 4.93 0.44 9.45
C TYR A 7 4.43 -0.15 10.78
N LEU A 8 5.23 -0.12 11.84
CA LEU A 8 4.80 -0.60 13.15
C LEU A 8 3.55 0.13 13.66
N ALA A 9 3.50 1.46 13.51
CA ALA A 9 2.33 2.25 13.89
C ALA A 9 1.09 1.95 13.01
N GLN A 10 1.28 1.68 11.71
CA GLN A 10 0.19 1.29 10.80
C GLN A 10 -0.33 -0.12 11.11
N ASP A 11 0.55 -1.06 11.45
CA ASP A 11 0.20 -2.41 11.88
C ASP A 11 -0.58 -2.37 13.20
N GLU A 12 -0.18 -1.53 14.16
CA GLU A 12 -0.87 -1.32 15.45
C GLU A 12 -2.24 -0.63 15.30
N ILE A 13 -2.39 0.29 14.33
CA ILE A 13 -3.68 0.93 14.02
C ILE A 13 -4.66 -0.05 13.36
N GLY A 14 -4.16 -1.18 12.85
CA GLY A 14 -4.97 -2.19 12.21
C GLY A 14 -5.25 -1.90 10.73
N THR A 15 -4.47 -1.05 10.07
CA THR A 15 -4.61 -0.78 8.63
C THR A 15 -4.27 -2.06 7.84
N PRO A 16 -5.20 -2.63 7.06
CA PRO A 16 -4.94 -3.85 6.30
C PRO A 16 -3.91 -3.64 5.18
N TRP A 17 -3.93 -2.45 4.55
CA TRP A 17 -3.08 -2.09 3.42
C TRP A 17 -2.39 -0.74 3.64
N CYS A 18 -1.05 -0.74 3.60
CA CYS A 18 -0.23 0.46 3.73
C CYS A 18 0.29 0.89 2.36
N VAL A 19 -0.18 2.03 1.83
CA VAL A 19 0.27 2.59 0.55
C VAL A 19 1.45 3.53 0.77
N THR A 20 2.55 3.28 0.07
CA THR A 20 3.74 4.13 0.07
C THR A 20 3.86 4.84 -1.27
N VAL A 21 3.83 6.17 -1.20
CA VAL A 21 4.07 7.08 -2.33
C VAL A 21 5.51 7.59 -2.22
N ASP A 22 6.32 7.30 -3.23
CA ASP A 22 7.70 7.78 -3.32
C ASP A 22 7.86 8.79 -4.47
N TYR A 23 9.05 9.38 -4.62
CA TYR A 23 9.31 10.31 -5.74
C TYR A 23 9.17 9.64 -7.10
N LYS A 24 9.28 8.31 -7.16
CA LYS A 24 9.11 7.52 -8.38
C LYS A 24 7.64 7.46 -8.80
N THR A 25 6.70 7.56 -7.85
CA THR A 25 5.28 7.75 -8.17
C THR A 25 5.04 9.00 -9.01
N LEU A 26 5.81 10.08 -8.79
CA LEU A 26 5.64 11.32 -9.54
C LEU A 26 6.08 11.21 -11.00
N GLU A 27 6.98 10.27 -11.32
CA GLU A 27 7.50 10.03 -12.66
C GLU A 27 6.80 8.87 -13.38
N ASP A 28 6.48 7.79 -12.67
CA ASP A 28 5.95 6.52 -13.23
C ASP A 28 4.47 6.26 -12.89
N ASP A 29 3.79 7.15 -12.15
CA ASP A 29 2.40 6.97 -11.66
C ASP A 29 2.18 5.60 -10.98
N THR A 30 3.19 5.12 -10.26
CA THR A 30 3.15 3.84 -9.54
C THR A 30 3.39 4.02 -8.06
N VAL A 31 2.58 3.36 -7.23
CA VAL A 31 2.73 3.33 -5.78
C VAL A 31 3.08 1.91 -5.32
N THR A 32 3.65 1.81 -4.13
CA THR A 32 3.91 0.51 -3.51
C THR A 32 2.86 0.27 -2.43
N VAL A 33 2.03 -0.75 -2.60
CA VAL A 33 1.04 -1.18 -1.61
C VAL A 33 1.63 -2.35 -0.84
N ARG A 34 1.66 -2.22 0.48
CA ARG A 34 2.06 -3.28 1.39
C ARG A 34 0.84 -3.84 2.08
N ASP A 35 0.67 -5.15 2.01
CA ASP A 35 -0.42 -5.86 2.68
C ASP A 35 0.08 -6.38 4.03
N ARG A 36 -0.66 -6.09 5.10
CA ARG A 36 -0.29 -6.48 6.47
C ARG A 36 -0.41 -7.99 6.66
N ASP A 37 -1.46 -8.59 6.14
CA ASP A 37 -1.79 -10.00 6.42
C ASP A 37 -0.84 -10.94 5.67
N THR A 38 -0.38 -10.54 4.47
CA THR A 38 0.58 -11.32 3.68
C THR A 38 2.02 -10.86 3.81
N THR A 39 2.28 -9.69 4.42
CA THR A 39 3.58 -8.99 4.41
C THR A 39 4.17 -8.73 3.02
N GLY A 40 3.38 -8.88 1.96
CA GLY A 40 3.78 -8.66 0.57
C GLY A 40 3.91 -7.17 0.23
N GLN A 41 4.79 -6.85 -0.72
CA GLN A 41 4.89 -5.54 -1.35
C GLN A 41 4.58 -5.66 -2.83
N ASP A 42 3.47 -5.05 -3.24
CA ASP A 42 3.04 -5.00 -4.63
C ASP A 42 3.18 -3.58 -5.18
N ARG A 43 3.69 -3.47 -6.40
CA ARG A 43 3.75 -2.19 -7.10
C ARG A 43 2.58 -2.09 -8.05
N VAL A 44 1.67 -1.16 -7.78
CA VAL A 44 0.46 -0.95 -8.56
C VAL A 44 0.44 0.47 -9.12
N LYS A 45 -0.13 0.61 -10.32
CA LYS A 45 -0.33 1.93 -10.94
C LYS A 45 -1.43 2.67 -10.19
N VAL A 46 -1.26 3.97 -10.04
CA VAL A 46 -2.26 4.88 -9.46
C VAL A 46 -3.57 4.81 -10.23
N ALA A 47 -3.52 4.66 -11.56
CA ALA A 47 -4.72 4.50 -12.37
C ALA A 47 -5.54 3.22 -12.07
N THR A 48 -4.90 2.18 -11.52
CA THR A 48 -5.54 0.88 -11.22
C THR A 48 -5.80 0.67 -9.74
N LEU A 49 -5.39 1.61 -8.88
CA LEU A 49 -5.51 1.54 -7.43
C LEU A 49 -6.98 1.42 -6.96
N ASP A 50 -7.89 2.18 -7.56
CA ASP A 50 -9.31 2.12 -7.23
C ASP A 50 -9.89 0.72 -7.45
N LYS A 51 -9.58 0.10 -8.59
CA LYS A 51 -10.00 -1.28 -8.88
C LYS A 51 -9.35 -2.27 -7.93
N TYR A 52 -8.05 -2.12 -7.69
CA TYR A 52 -7.31 -3.00 -6.79
C TYR A 52 -7.92 -3.03 -5.39
N PHE A 53 -8.26 -1.88 -4.82
CA PHE A 53 -8.92 -1.82 -3.51
C PHE A 53 -10.36 -2.30 -3.55
N THR A 54 -11.10 -2.01 -4.62
CA THR A 54 -12.48 -2.47 -4.79
C THR A 54 -12.56 -4.00 -4.86
N ASP A 55 -11.66 -4.63 -5.62
CA ASP A 55 -11.59 -6.10 -5.73
C ASP A 55 -11.19 -6.72 -4.38
N LYS A 56 -10.16 -6.17 -3.72
CA LYS A 56 -9.72 -6.59 -2.38
C LYS A 56 -10.79 -6.43 -1.30
N LEU A 57 -11.64 -5.40 -1.37
CA LEU A 57 -12.74 -5.17 -0.43
C LEU A 57 -13.97 -6.04 -0.72
N ASN A 58 -14.20 -6.42 -1.98
CA ASN A 58 -15.32 -7.30 -2.35
C ASN A 58 -15.02 -8.78 -2.06
N GLU A 59 -13.75 -9.18 -2.00
CA GLU A 59 -13.32 -10.53 -1.62
C GLU A 59 -13.19 -10.75 -0.09
N ALA A 60 -13.33 -9.68 0.72
CA ALA A 60 -13.27 -9.73 2.18
C ALA A 60 -14.66 -9.77 2.83
#